data_AF-A0A7X7F364-F1
#
_entry.id   AF-A0A7X7F364-F1
#
_cell.length_a   1.000
_cell.length_b   1.000
_cell.length_c   1.000
_cell.angle_alpha   90.00
_cell.angle_beta   90.00
_cell.angle_gamma   90.00
#
_symmetry.space_group_name_H-M   'P 1'
#
loop_
_entity.id
_entity.type
_entity.pdbx_description
1 polymer ?
#
loop_
_entity_poly.entity_id
_entity_poly.type
_entity_poly.pdbx_seq_one_letter_code
_entity_poly.pdbx_strand_id
1 'polypeptide(L)'
;MAVALALAAGQARAETVLANVAAFQPTWGFGADWGFPPPNGNDDSRWMTFSHGDGSGNSYWRVDLGSDRTVDYVNIYCRAGYPQRTNGATLQGYADDGTTPVGPAVTLSGYSASVDNVSFTNGGGPWAGVRYFQVNEQGVVDDYLQVGEFRAMALVEKYPGFISGVTVTDQNTYGHPAADGDNLVNHSGMSDQQGPLGNPNALHAAVYGDALWHSDGVNNPIATFNLGGTFSLANMVVWNEDQDAGTRGINECLIEVSTDGTNFTALTDTNGAGLGNYTLHQVTGSGPYAATDNLDLGGVAAGYVRLTGLSSFGSPYYGLDEVRFYAVPEPSTLLLLALGSLVLLGRRK
;
A
#
# COMPACT_ATOMS: atom_id res chain seq x y z
N MET A 1 -29.27 -28.42 39.62
CA MET A 1 -29.53 -27.85 38.29
C MET A 1 -28.55 -26.68 38.12
N ALA A 2 -27.39 -26.95 37.52
CA ALA A 2 -26.32 -25.97 37.37
C ALA A 2 -26.53 -25.19 36.07
N VAL A 3 -26.72 -23.88 36.17
CA VAL A 3 -26.78 -22.98 35.02
C VAL A 3 -25.34 -22.72 34.58
N ALA A 4 -24.96 -23.27 33.43
CA ALA A 4 -23.70 -22.94 32.77
C ALA A 4 -23.84 -21.55 32.16
N LEU A 5 -23.16 -20.57 32.76
CA LEU A 5 -23.00 -19.24 32.19
C LEU A 5 -21.88 -19.32 31.15
N ALA A 6 -22.26 -19.44 29.87
CA ALA A 6 -21.29 -19.32 28.78
C ALA A 6 -20.85 -17.85 28.69
N LEU A 7 -19.61 -17.55 29.08
CA LEU A 7 -18.97 -16.31 28.69
C LEU A 7 -18.69 -16.41 27.19
N ALA A 8 -19.49 -15.71 26.38
CA ALA A 8 -19.09 -15.35 25.04
C ALA A 8 -17.89 -14.39 25.17
N ALA A 9 -16.69 -14.91 24.96
CA ALA A 9 -15.55 -14.06 24.64
C ALA A 9 -15.90 -13.37 23.32
N GLY A 10 -16.33 -12.11 23.39
CA GLY A 10 -16.47 -11.28 22.19
C GLY A 10 -15.13 -11.29 21.49
N GLN A 11 -15.07 -11.90 20.30
CA GLN A 11 -13.94 -11.73 19.39
C GLN A 11 -13.75 -10.22 19.26
N ALA A 12 -12.61 -9.70 19.72
CA ALA A 12 -12.24 -8.33 19.44
C ALA A 12 -12.35 -8.16 17.93
N ARG A 13 -13.17 -7.21 17.47
CA ARG A 13 -13.36 -6.95 16.04
C ARG A 13 -11.96 -6.74 15.44
N ALA A 14 -11.64 -7.47 14.37
CA ALA A 14 -10.38 -7.26 13.67
C ALA A 14 -10.26 -5.77 13.33
N GLU A 15 -9.13 -5.16 13.67
CA GLU A 15 -8.85 -3.79 13.28
C GLU A 15 -8.80 -3.73 11.75
N THR A 16 -9.30 -2.64 11.16
CA THR A 16 -9.39 -2.49 9.70
C THR A 16 -8.64 -1.26 9.22
N VAL A 17 -8.11 -1.32 8.01
CA VAL A 17 -7.37 -0.24 7.35
C VAL A 17 -7.81 -0.12 5.90
N LEU A 18 -7.73 1.07 5.32
CA LEU A 18 -8.00 1.27 3.89
C LEU A 18 -6.87 0.64 3.05
N ALA A 19 -7.25 -0.13 2.03
CA ALA A 19 -6.35 -0.73 1.07
C ALA A 19 -6.90 -0.57 -0.36
N ASN A 20 -6.00 -0.59 -1.35
CA ASN A 20 -6.40 -0.61 -2.76
C ASN A 20 -6.80 -2.04 -3.15
N VAL A 21 -8.06 -2.42 -2.88
CA VAL A 21 -8.54 -3.79 -3.14
C VAL A 21 -8.59 -4.14 -4.63
N ALA A 22 -8.47 -3.16 -5.53
CA ALA A 22 -8.31 -3.41 -6.95
C ALA A 22 -6.89 -3.87 -7.31
N ALA A 23 -5.87 -3.63 -6.48
CA ALA A 23 -4.48 -3.99 -6.79
C ALA A 23 -4.30 -5.49 -7.09
N PHE A 24 -3.52 -5.78 -8.13
CA PHE A 24 -3.18 -7.09 -8.71
C PHE A 24 -4.37 -7.97 -9.10
N GLN A 25 -5.55 -7.37 -9.23
CA GLN A 25 -6.74 -8.08 -9.63
C GLN A 25 -6.83 -8.32 -11.15
N PRO A 26 -7.67 -9.25 -11.61
CA PRO A 26 -7.92 -9.41 -13.04
C PRO A 26 -8.66 -8.20 -13.62
N THR A 27 -8.21 -7.75 -14.80
CA THR A 27 -8.88 -6.71 -15.58
C THR A 27 -9.13 -7.18 -17.00
N TRP A 28 -10.17 -6.64 -17.65
CA TRP A 28 -10.49 -6.90 -19.05
C TRP A 28 -11.28 -5.74 -19.65
N GLY A 29 -11.41 -5.71 -20.98
CA GLY A 29 -12.13 -4.67 -21.67
C GLY A 29 -12.53 -5.06 -23.08
N PHE A 30 -13.25 -4.15 -23.74
CA PHE A 30 -13.66 -4.24 -25.13
C PHE A 30 -13.32 -2.94 -25.86
N GLY A 31 -12.95 -3.03 -27.14
CA GLY A 31 -12.52 -1.88 -27.95
C GLY A 31 -11.08 -1.44 -27.69
N ALA A 32 -10.22 -2.29 -27.11
CA ALA A 32 -8.82 -1.93 -26.86
C ALA A 32 -8.00 -1.98 -28.16
N ASP A 33 -7.72 -0.82 -28.77
CA ASP A 33 -6.93 -0.73 -30.01
C ASP A 33 -5.41 -0.70 -29.75
N TRP A 34 -4.98 -0.12 -28.62
CA TRP A 34 -3.57 0.00 -28.24
C TRP A 34 -3.41 0.04 -26.71
N GLY A 35 -2.62 -0.90 -26.15
CA GLY A 35 -2.26 -0.90 -24.73
C GLY A 35 -2.40 -2.28 -24.08
N PHE A 36 -1.65 -2.49 -23.00
CA PHE A 36 -1.89 -3.62 -22.09
C PHE A 36 -3.08 -3.28 -21.18
N PRO A 37 -3.86 -4.26 -20.69
CA PRO A 37 -4.78 -4.01 -19.59
C PRO A 37 -4.01 -3.27 -18.49
N PRO A 38 -4.52 -2.14 -17.96
CA PRO A 38 -3.80 -1.39 -16.95
C PRO A 38 -3.48 -2.34 -15.79
N PRO A 39 -2.25 -2.28 -15.27
CA PRO A 39 -1.97 -2.86 -13.99
C PRO A 39 -2.94 -2.20 -13.01
N ASN A 40 -3.19 -2.93 -11.95
CA ASN A 40 -3.81 -2.42 -10.78
C ASN A 40 -2.79 -2.68 -9.68
N GLY A 41 -2.38 -1.65 -8.95
CA GLY A 41 -1.37 -1.80 -7.90
C GLY A 41 0.04 -1.39 -8.27
N ASN A 42 0.24 -0.71 -9.41
CA ASN A 42 1.39 0.17 -9.57
C ASN A 42 0.89 1.61 -9.50
N ASP A 43 1.09 2.23 -8.35
CA ASP A 43 0.54 3.53 -8.01
C ASP A 43 1.03 4.68 -8.92
N ASP A 44 2.05 4.45 -9.76
CA ASP A 44 2.64 5.46 -10.64
C ASP A 44 2.91 5.02 -12.11
N SER A 45 2.22 4.01 -12.65
CA SER A 45 2.39 3.60 -14.07
C SER A 45 1.82 4.58 -15.12
N ARG A 46 1.72 5.89 -14.79
CA ARG A 46 1.05 6.97 -15.55
C ARG A 46 1.54 7.12 -17.00
N TRP A 47 2.67 6.51 -17.35
CA TRP A 47 3.35 6.67 -18.63
C TRP A 47 3.29 5.45 -19.56
N MET A 48 2.96 4.25 -19.08
CA MET A 48 3.27 3.01 -19.83
C MET A 48 2.10 2.07 -20.08
N THR A 49 1.06 2.10 -19.26
CA THR A 49 -0.05 1.13 -19.35
C THR A 49 -1.38 1.85 -19.26
N PHE A 50 -2.13 1.82 -20.35
CA PHE A 50 -3.49 2.34 -20.40
C PHE A 50 -4.31 1.47 -21.33
N SER A 51 -5.60 1.30 -21.04
CA SER A 51 -6.56 0.85 -22.06
C SER A 51 -6.98 2.04 -22.90
N HIS A 52 -6.95 1.88 -24.22
CA HIS A 52 -7.38 2.88 -25.20
C HIS A 52 -8.59 2.35 -25.96
N GLY A 53 -9.71 3.06 -25.92
CA GLY A 53 -10.87 2.75 -26.76
C GLY A 53 -10.57 2.85 -28.27
N ASP A 54 -11.44 2.26 -29.09
CA ASP A 54 -11.31 2.18 -30.55
C ASP A 54 -11.99 3.34 -31.29
N GLY A 55 -12.54 4.33 -30.57
CA GLY A 55 -13.34 5.37 -31.22
C GLY A 55 -14.80 4.96 -31.47
N SER A 56 -15.24 3.76 -31.05
CA SER A 56 -16.58 3.27 -31.39
C SER A 56 -17.70 3.81 -30.51
N GLY A 57 -17.36 4.46 -29.39
CA GLY A 57 -18.32 4.94 -28.38
C GLY A 57 -18.91 3.82 -27.50
N ASN A 58 -18.39 2.59 -27.62
CA ASN A 58 -18.82 1.41 -26.87
C ASN A 58 -17.65 0.73 -26.13
N SER A 59 -16.48 1.35 -26.05
CA SER A 59 -15.35 0.78 -25.32
C SER A 59 -15.61 0.75 -23.82
N TYR A 60 -15.11 -0.29 -23.16
CA TYR A 60 -15.12 -0.35 -21.70
C TYR A 60 -13.86 -1.02 -21.15
N TRP A 61 -13.55 -0.67 -19.91
CA TRP A 61 -12.57 -1.35 -19.07
C TRP A 61 -13.24 -1.79 -17.77
N ARG A 62 -12.89 -2.98 -17.26
CA ARG A 62 -13.46 -3.55 -16.05
C ARG A 62 -12.39 -4.22 -15.19
N VAL A 63 -12.57 -4.16 -13.88
CA VAL A 63 -11.80 -4.89 -12.86
C VAL A 63 -12.71 -5.77 -12.01
N ASP A 64 -12.24 -6.96 -11.66
CA ASP A 64 -12.85 -7.85 -10.66
C ASP A 64 -12.15 -7.71 -9.32
N LEU A 65 -12.82 -7.25 -8.26
CA LEU A 65 -12.22 -7.05 -6.93
C LEU A 65 -11.95 -8.35 -6.15
N GLY A 66 -12.21 -9.52 -6.73
CA GLY A 66 -11.93 -10.82 -6.14
C GLY A 66 -12.93 -11.27 -5.06
N SER A 67 -13.74 -10.35 -4.53
CA SER A 67 -14.84 -10.56 -3.56
C SER A 67 -15.74 -9.33 -3.52
N ASP A 68 -16.93 -9.45 -2.94
CA ASP A 68 -17.81 -8.32 -2.70
C ASP A 68 -17.19 -7.39 -1.66
N ARG A 69 -17.10 -6.10 -1.98
CA ARG A 69 -16.48 -5.08 -1.12
C ARG A 69 -17.46 -3.95 -0.83
N THR A 70 -17.27 -3.34 0.33
CA THR A 70 -17.79 -1.99 0.58
C THR A 70 -16.68 -1.01 0.26
N VAL A 71 -16.76 -0.40 -0.93
CA VAL A 71 -15.73 0.50 -1.45
C VAL A 71 -16.09 1.94 -1.07
N ASP A 72 -15.13 2.64 -0.48
CA ASP A 72 -15.32 3.97 0.09
C ASP A 72 -15.17 5.04 -1.01
N TYR A 73 -14.09 4.96 -1.77
CA TYR A 73 -13.85 5.79 -2.94
C TYR A 73 -13.01 5.06 -3.98
N VAL A 74 -13.02 5.59 -5.20
CA VAL A 74 -12.19 5.13 -6.30
C VAL A 74 -11.30 6.28 -6.76
N ASN A 75 -10.01 6.03 -7.00
CA ASN A 75 -9.16 6.93 -7.76
C ASN A 75 -8.97 6.38 -9.16
N ILE A 76 -9.16 7.22 -10.17
CA ILE A 76 -8.87 6.86 -11.55
C ILE A 76 -7.81 7.80 -12.08
N TYR A 77 -6.66 7.23 -12.43
CA TYR A 77 -5.61 7.90 -13.17
C TYR A 77 -5.84 7.62 -14.66
N CYS A 78 -5.64 8.64 -15.48
CA CYS A 78 -5.67 8.53 -16.93
C CYS A 78 -4.30 8.87 -17.52
N ARG A 79 -4.23 8.89 -18.85
CA ARG A 79 -2.99 9.20 -19.55
C ARG A 79 -2.56 10.65 -19.31
N ALA A 80 -1.36 10.86 -18.77
CA ALA A 80 -0.82 12.19 -18.43
C ALA A 80 -0.77 13.18 -19.61
N GLY A 81 -0.59 12.70 -20.85
CA GLY A 81 -0.49 13.56 -22.03
C GLY A 81 -1.83 14.16 -22.51
N TYR A 82 -2.96 13.50 -22.27
CA TYR A 82 -4.28 13.92 -22.76
C TYR A 82 -5.42 13.59 -21.78
N PRO A 83 -5.28 13.92 -20.49
CA PRO A 83 -6.18 13.46 -19.44
C PRO A 83 -7.63 13.91 -19.64
N GLN A 84 -7.86 15.02 -20.34
CA GLN A 84 -9.18 15.59 -20.57
C GLN A 84 -10.09 14.69 -21.41
N ARG A 85 -9.51 13.74 -22.16
CA ARG A 85 -10.25 12.73 -22.93
C ARG A 85 -11.01 11.77 -22.02
N THR A 86 -10.67 11.67 -20.74
CA THR A 86 -11.42 10.83 -19.80
C THR A 86 -12.72 11.49 -19.33
N ASN A 87 -12.86 12.81 -19.51
CA ASN A 87 -14.08 13.52 -19.11
C ASN A 87 -15.27 13.04 -19.95
N GLY A 88 -16.40 12.79 -19.27
CA GLY A 88 -17.64 12.32 -19.89
C GLY A 88 -17.91 10.84 -19.66
N ALA A 89 -16.86 10.01 -19.61
CA ALA A 89 -16.94 8.58 -19.32
C ALA A 89 -17.72 8.28 -18.04
N THR A 90 -18.21 7.05 -17.87
CA THR A 90 -18.98 6.67 -16.67
C THR A 90 -18.33 5.53 -15.91
N LEU A 91 -18.30 5.64 -14.58
CA LEU A 91 -17.91 4.59 -13.65
C LEU A 91 -19.15 3.95 -13.03
N GLN A 92 -19.25 2.62 -13.10
CA GLN A 92 -20.36 1.86 -12.53
C GLN A 92 -19.82 0.66 -11.75
N GLY A 93 -20.28 0.50 -10.50
CA GLY A 93 -20.08 -0.72 -9.72
C GLY A 93 -21.13 -1.78 -10.08
N TYR A 94 -20.75 -3.06 -10.00
CA TYR A 94 -21.63 -4.21 -10.25
C TYR A 94 -21.46 -5.27 -9.15
N ALA A 95 -22.53 -6.01 -8.90
CA ALA A 95 -22.55 -7.15 -7.97
C ALA A 95 -21.84 -8.38 -8.56
N ASP A 96 -21.80 -9.48 -7.81
CA ASP A 96 -21.13 -10.74 -8.14
C ASP A 96 -21.59 -11.42 -9.44
N ASP A 97 -22.83 -11.19 -9.85
CA ASP A 97 -23.37 -11.63 -11.13
C ASP A 97 -22.78 -10.88 -12.35
N GLY A 98 -21.99 -9.83 -12.11
CA GLY A 98 -21.33 -9.02 -13.14
C GLY A 98 -22.27 -8.15 -13.98
N THR A 99 -23.56 -8.11 -13.68
CA THR A 99 -24.58 -7.45 -14.51
C THR A 99 -25.50 -6.54 -13.73
N THR A 100 -25.77 -6.83 -12.46
CA THR A 100 -26.59 -6.01 -11.58
C THR A 100 -25.81 -4.78 -11.10
N PRO A 101 -26.24 -3.55 -11.44
CA PRO A 101 -25.57 -2.34 -10.99
C PRO A 101 -25.69 -2.15 -9.47
N VAL A 102 -24.59 -1.73 -8.84
CA VAL A 102 -24.51 -1.35 -7.43
C VAL A 102 -24.27 0.15 -7.33
N GLY A 103 -25.30 0.89 -6.92
CA GLY A 103 -25.31 2.35 -6.90
C GLY A 103 -25.48 2.98 -8.30
N PRO A 104 -25.73 4.30 -8.38
CA PRO A 104 -25.75 5.03 -9.64
C PRO A 104 -24.37 5.07 -10.31
N ALA A 105 -24.38 5.20 -11.63
CA ALA A 105 -23.18 5.52 -12.40
C ALA A 105 -22.68 6.93 -12.05
N VAL A 106 -21.37 7.08 -11.99
CA VAL A 106 -20.70 8.37 -11.77
C VAL A 106 -20.09 8.84 -13.10
N THR A 107 -20.45 10.05 -13.54
CA THR A 107 -19.79 10.68 -14.68
C THR A 107 -18.42 11.20 -14.28
N LEU A 108 -17.39 10.72 -14.98
CA LEU A 108 -16.02 11.14 -14.82
C LEU A 108 -15.86 12.58 -15.30
N SER A 109 -15.34 13.43 -14.43
CA SER A 109 -15.13 14.84 -14.71
C SER A 109 -13.99 15.37 -13.84
N GLY A 110 -13.43 16.53 -14.18
CA GLY A 110 -12.36 17.18 -13.43
C GLY A 110 -10.96 16.96 -14.00
N TYR A 111 -10.82 16.13 -15.03
CA TYR A 111 -9.54 15.94 -15.72
C TYR A 111 -9.19 17.18 -16.54
N SER A 112 -7.93 17.61 -16.45
CA SER A 112 -7.41 18.81 -17.11
C SER A 112 -5.95 18.60 -17.50
N ALA A 113 -5.32 19.52 -18.23
CA ALA A 113 -3.92 19.35 -18.67
C ALA A 113 -2.92 19.15 -17.53
N SER A 114 -3.31 19.52 -16.30
CA SER A 114 -2.53 19.38 -15.08
C SER A 114 -3.16 18.45 -14.05
N VAL A 115 -4.26 17.76 -14.39
CA VAL A 115 -5.00 16.86 -13.49
C VAL A 115 -5.29 15.58 -14.26
N ASP A 116 -4.46 14.58 -14.03
CA ASP A 116 -4.54 13.25 -14.62
C ASP A 116 -5.10 12.19 -13.66
N ASN A 117 -5.46 12.59 -12.43
CA ASN A 117 -6.13 11.75 -11.45
C ASN A 117 -7.33 12.45 -10.82
N VAL A 118 -8.40 11.69 -10.57
CA VAL A 118 -9.58 12.21 -9.87
C VAL A 118 -10.14 11.13 -8.95
N SER A 119 -10.57 11.55 -7.77
CA SER A 119 -11.25 10.71 -6.77
C SER A 119 -12.77 10.80 -6.93
N PHE A 120 -13.43 9.65 -6.93
CA PHE A 120 -14.88 9.53 -7.06
C PHE A 120 -15.47 8.78 -5.88
N THR A 121 -16.64 9.23 -5.44
CA THR A 121 -17.47 8.56 -4.44
C THR A 121 -18.87 8.36 -5.01
N ASN A 122 -19.63 7.42 -4.46
CA ASN A 122 -20.99 7.13 -4.91
C ASN A 122 -22.03 8.08 -4.26
N GLY A 123 -21.92 9.38 -4.54
CA GLY A 123 -22.94 10.37 -4.16
C GLY A 123 -23.22 10.45 -2.64
N GLY A 124 -22.24 10.12 -1.80
CA GLY A 124 -22.35 10.15 -0.34
C GLY A 124 -22.70 8.81 0.34
N GLY A 125 -22.86 7.71 -0.41
CA GLY A 125 -22.90 6.35 0.15
C GLY A 125 -21.67 5.54 -0.27
N PRO A 126 -21.17 4.59 0.53
CA PRO A 126 -20.16 3.66 0.05
C PRO A 126 -20.78 2.72 -0.97
N TRP A 127 -19.99 2.31 -1.96
CA TRP A 127 -20.31 1.24 -2.90
C TRP A 127 -20.31 -0.11 -2.17
N ALA A 128 -21.38 -0.38 -1.42
CA ALA A 128 -21.55 -1.61 -0.63
C ALA A 128 -21.98 -2.79 -1.51
N GLY A 129 -21.17 -3.86 -1.52
CA GLY A 129 -21.44 -5.07 -2.29
C GLY A 129 -20.94 -5.01 -3.74
N VAL A 130 -19.98 -4.15 -4.05
CA VAL A 130 -19.37 -4.13 -5.38
C VAL A 130 -18.39 -5.30 -5.51
N ARG A 131 -18.57 -6.10 -6.56
CA ARG A 131 -17.61 -7.09 -7.03
C ARG A 131 -16.80 -6.58 -8.21
N TYR A 132 -17.42 -5.84 -9.13
CA TYR A 132 -16.76 -5.34 -10.33
C TYR A 132 -16.93 -3.83 -10.48
N PHE A 133 -15.89 -3.14 -10.94
CA PHE A 133 -16.03 -1.78 -11.45
C PHE A 133 -15.82 -1.77 -12.95
N GLN A 134 -16.66 -1.03 -13.67
CA GLN A 134 -16.50 -0.79 -15.09
C GLN A 134 -16.45 0.71 -15.38
N VAL A 135 -15.50 1.11 -16.22
CA VAL A 135 -15.45 2.44 -16.83
C VAL A 135 -15.90 2.31 -18.28
N ASN A 136 -16.89 3.10 -18.69
CA ASN A 136 -17.46 3.10 -20.03
C ASN A 136 -17.14 4.42 -20.76
N GLU A 137 -16.86 4.33 -22.05
CA GLU A 137 -16.52 5.45 -22.96
C GLU A 137 -17.65 6.47 -23.23
N GLN A 138 -18.84 6.29 -22.64
CA GLN A 138 -20.00 7.11 -22.98
C GLN A 138 -19.75 8.62 -22.77
N GLY A 139 -19.93 9.44 -23.80
CA GLY A 139 -19.88 10.92 -23.68
C GLY A 139 -18.48 11.54 -23.65
N VAL A 140 -17.45 10.77 -24.01
CA VAL A 140 -16.05 11.20 -24.08
C VAL A 140 -15.80 12.17 -25.24
N VAL A 141 -15.01 13.22 -25.00
CA VAL A 141 -14.46 14.08 -26.07
C VAL A 141 -13.34 13.31 -26.79
N ASP A 142 -13.52 13.07 -28.09
CA ASP A 142 -12.65 12.27 -28.98
C ASP A 142 -12.80 10.74 -28.93
N ASP A 143 -13.89 10.17 -28.39
CA ASP A 143 -14.18 8.72 -28.39
C ASP A 143 -12.99 7.81 -27.97
N TYR A 144 -12.23 8.21 -26.94
CA TYR A 144 -11.13 7.41 -26.43
C TYR A 144 -11.18 7.24 -24.91
N LEU A 145 -11.65 6.08 -24.44
CA LEU A 145 -11.50 5.68 -23.05
C LEU A 145 -10.02 5.54 -22.68
N GLN A 146 -9.60 6.16 -21.57
CA GLN A 146 -8.23 6.11 -21.07
C GLN A 146 -8.22 5.83 -19.56
N VAL A 147 -7.87 4.61 -19.17
CA VAL A 147 -7.65 4.22 -17.77
C VAL A 147 -6.19 3.80 -17.63
N GLY A 148 -5.42 4.58 -16.87
CA GLY A 148 -3.98 4.36 -16.63
C GLY A 148 -3.68 3.59 -15.34
N GLU A 149 -4.40 3.92 -14.26
CA GLU A 149 -4.38 3.18 -12.98
C GLU A 149 -5.77 3.33 -12.34
N PHE A 150 -6.22 2.28 -11.65
CA PHE A 150 -7.51 2.27 -10.97
C PHE A 150 -7.33 1.76 -9.54
N ARG A 151 -7.66 2.63 -8.58
CA ARG A 151 -7.66 2.28 -7.16
C ARG A 151 -9.07 2.18 -6.64
N ALA A 152 -9.44 1.05 -6.06
CA ALA A 152 -10.66 0.92 -5.28
C ALA A 152 -10.29 0.85 -3.80
N MET A 153 -10.62 1.88 -3.04
CA MET A 153 -10.22 1.98 -1.64
C MET A 153 -11.32 1.42 -0.76
N ALA A 154 -11.01 0.35 -0.03
CA ALA A 154 -11.96 -0.33 0.86
C ALA A 154 -11.27 -0.73 2.17
N LEU A 155 -12.06 -0.84 3.24
CA LEU A 155 -11.57 -1.38 4.51
C LEU A 155 -11.32 -2.88 4.37
N VAL A 156 -10.10 -3.29 4.70
CA VAL A 156 -9.70 -4.69 4.85
C VAL A 156 -9.22 -4.95 6.28
N GLU A 157 -9.14 -6.22 6.66
CA GLU A 157 -8.52 -6.58 7.94
C GLU A 157 -7.07 -6.05 7.98
N LYS A 158 -6.63 -5.57 9.14
CA LYS A 158 -5.26 -5.14 9.38
C LYS A 158 -4.49 -6.30 10.02
N TYR A 159 -3.27 -6.55 9.55
CA TYR A 159 -2.40 -7.54 10.15
C TYR A 159 -2.09 -7.17 11.62
N PRO A 160 -2.10 -8.13 12.57
CA PRO A 160 -1.83 -7.83 13.98
C PRO A 160 -0.48 -7.14 14.19
N GLY A 161 -0.49 -6.04 14.95
CA GLY A 161 0.71 -5.26 15.24
C GLY A 161 1.17 -4.35 14.11
N PHE A 162 0.65 -4.48 12.89
CA PHE A 162 1.01 -3.58 11.79
C PHE A 162 0.65 -2.13 12.10
N ILE A 163 1.62 -1.25 11.94
CA ILE A 163 1.46 0.20 12.10
C ILE A 163 1.10 0.78 10.74
N SER A 164 -0.18 1.08 10.54
CA SER A 164 -0.71 1.72 9.34
C SER A 164 -0.65 3.24 9.42
N GLY A 165 -0.69 3.93 8.28
CA GLY A 165 -0.72 5.40 8.24
C GLY A 165 0.63 6.05 8.53
N VAL A 166 1.71 5.29 8.36
CA VAL A 166 3.09 5.82 8.39
C VAL A 166 3.25 6.79 7.24
N THR A 167 3.84 7.95 7.51
CA THR A 167 4.25 8.91 6.47
C THR A 167 5.76 8.99 6.43
N VAL A 168 6.32 9.44 5.31
CA VAL A 168 7.76 9.56 5.14
C VAL A 168 8.16 10.99 4.77
N THR A 169 9.36 11.37 5.18
CA THR A 169 10.04 12.56 4.71
C THR A 169 11.44 12.15 4.32
N ASP A 170 11.70 12.21 3.03
CA ASP A 170 12.98 11.87 2.43
C ASP A 170 13.83 13.13 2.17
N GLN A 171 15.12 12.89 1.99
CA GLN A 171 16.08 13.85 1.49
C GLN A 171 16.86 13.20 0.37
N ASN A 172 17.13 13.98 -0.67
CA ASN A 172 17.95 13.56 -1.82
C ASN A 172 17.29 12.48 -2.68
N THR A 173 15.99 12.60 -2.89
CA THR A 173 15.21 11.72 -3.75
C THR A 173 15.37 12.10 -5.22
N TYR A 174 15.41 11.09 -6.09
CA TYR A 174 15.43 11.31 -7.52
C TYR A 174 14.20 12.09 -7.96
N GLY A 175 14.39 13.11 -8.80
CA GLY A 175 13.33 14.07 -9.17
C GLY A 175 12.22 13.50 -10.08
N HIS A 176 12.02 12.19 -10.10
CA HIS A 176 10.93 11.54 -10.80
C HIS A 176 9.85 11.12 -9.81
N PRO A 177 8.57 11.48 -10.02
CA PRO A 177 7.48 11.13 -9.12
C PRO A 177 7.35 9.64 -8.79
N ALA A 178 7.78 8.78 -9.71
CA ALA A 178 7.69 7.33 -9.55
C ALA A 178 8.81 6.73 -8.68
N ALA A 179 9.79 7.57 -8.29
CA ALA A 179 10.87 7.27 -7.36
C ALA A 179 10.70 7.99 -6.01
N ASP A 180 9.48 8.45 -5.69
CA ASP A 180 9.17 9.31 -4.54
C ASP A 180 9.21 8.53 -3.20
N GLY A 181 9.51 9.24 -2.11
CA GLY A 181 9.58 8.66 -0.77
C GLY A 181 8.28 7.99 -0.35
N ASP A 182 7.12 8.53 -0.74
CA ASP A 182 5.81 8.00 -0.37
C ASP A 182 5.63 6.52 -0.80
N ASN A 183 6.35 6.07 -1.84
CA ASN A 183 6.35 4.67 -2.26
C ASN A 183 6.87 3.70 -1.19
N LEU A 184 7.69 4.17 -0.25
CA LEU A 184 8.17 3.35 0.86
C LEU A 184 7.06 2.89 1.81
N VAL A 185 5.91 3.57 1.83
CA VAL A 185 4.88 3.37 2.87
C VAL A 185 3.45 3.36 2.33
N ASN A 186 3.26 3.58 1.03
CA ASN A 186 1.93 3.64 0.41
C ASN A 186 1.37 2.27 0.04
N HIS A 187 2.15 1.19 0.21
CA HIS A 187 1.77 -0.19 -0.10
C HIS A 187 1.58 -0.46 -1.59
N SER A 188 2.01 0.45 -2.46
CA SER A 188 2.15 0.18 -3.89
C SER A 188 3.01 -1.06 -4.09
N GLY A 189 2.73 -1.86 -5.12
CA GLY A 189 3.51 -3.08 -5.35
C GLY A 189 3.17 -4.27 -4.44
N MET A 190 2.45 -4.06 -3.33
CA MET A 190 2.26 -5.12 -2.31
C MET A 190 1.09 -6.07 -2.60
N SER A 191 1.31 -7.37 -2.38
CA SER A 191 0.36 -8.43 -2.74
C SER A 191 -0.79 -8.65 -1.74
N ASP A 192 -0.83 -7.95 -0.60
CA ASP A 192 -1.75 -8.20 0.52
C ASP A 192 -2.92 -7.20 0.61
N GLN A 193 -3.16 -6.48 -0.48
CA GLN A 193 -4.16 -5.41 -0.59
C GLN A 193 -5.61 -5.90 -0.40
N GLN A 194 -5.87 -7.20 -0.58
CA GLN A 194 -7.19 -7.80 -0.32
C GLN A 194 -7.43 -8.15 1.15
N GLY A 195 -6.41 -8.01 2.01
CA GLY A 195 -6.45 -8.28 3.43
C GLY A 195 -5.89 -9.66 3.84
N PRO A 196 -5.31 -9.79 5.04
CA PRO A 196 -5.01 -8.70 5.96
C PRO A 196 -3.84 -7.83 5.46
N LEU A 197 -4.02 -6.50 5.42
CA LEU A 197 -2.97 -5.57 5.00
C LEU A 197 -1.89 -5.44 6.07
N GLY A 198 -0.63 -5.43 5.65
CA GLY A 198 0.52 -5.40 6.53
C GLY A 198 1.06 -6.79 6.85
N ASN A 199 0.81 -7.79 6.01
CA ASN A 199 1.40 -9.12 6.19
C ASN A 199 2.92 -9.04 5.92
N PRO A 200 3.79 -9.45 6.86
CA PRO A 200 5.24 -9.42 6.67
C PRO A 200 5.74 -10.41 5.61
N ASN A 201 4.91 -11.37 5.21
CA ASN A 201 5.19 -12.31 4.12
C ASN A 201 4.54 -11.90 2.79
N ALA A 202 3.99 -10.69 2.70
CA ALA A 202 3.52 -10.15 1.44
C ALA A 202 4.68 -10.08 0.43
N LEU A 203 4.34 -10.24 -0.85
CA LEU A 203 5.31 -10.06 -1.92
C LEU A 203 5.20 -8.62 -2.43
N HIS A 204 6.33 -8.02 -2.73
CA HIS A 204 6.38 -6.81 -3.54
C HIS A 204 6.53 -7.22 -5.01
N ALA A 205 5.74 -6.65 -5.90
CA ALA A 205 5.86 -6.90 -7.33
C ALA A 205 7.18 -6.32 -7.85
N ALA A 206 7.81 -7.00 -8.81
CA ALA A 206 8.92 -6.39 -9.55
C ALA A 206 8.37 -5.28 -10.43
N VAL A 207 8.33 -4.05 -9.91
CA VAL A 207 7.75 -2.92 -10.63
C VAL A 207 8.87 -2.27 -11.44
N TYR A 208 8.80 -2.42 -12.76
CA TYR A 208 9.62 -1.64 -13.67
C TYR A 208 9.33 -0.15 -13.45
N GLY A 209 10.28 0.58 -12.86
CA GLY A 209 10.35 2.04 -12.90
C GLY A 209 9.62 2.79 -11.79
N ASP A 210 8.48 2.29 -11.28
CA ASP A 210 7.42 3.23 -10.86
C ASP A 210 6.74 3.00 -9.49
N ALA A 211 7.20 2.09 -8.62
CA ALA A 211 6.63 1.90 -7.28
C ALA A 211 7.73 1.69 -6.23
N LEU A 212 8.67 2.62 -6.20
CA LEU A 212 9.85 2.52 -5.34
C LEU A 212 10.32 3.90 -4.98
N TRP A 213 11.25 3.94 -4.04
CA TRP A 213 12.02 5.13 -3.76
C TRP A 213 13.47 4.89 -4.13
N HIS A 214 14.09 5.87 -4.79
CA HIS A 214 15.54 5.89 -4.87
C HIS A 214 16.11 7.31 -4.83
N SER A 215 17.32 7.42 -4.31
CA SER A 215 18.06 8.67 -4.19
C SER A 215 18.45 9.27 -5.55
N ASP A 216 18.86 10.53 -5.57
CA ASP A 216 19.40 11.28 -6.71
C ASP A 216 20.91 11.05 -6.96
N GLY A 217 21.51 10.07 -6.25
CA GLY A 217 22.91 9.65 -6.45
C GLY A 217 23.91 10.36 -5.54
N VAL A 218 23.42 11.06 -4.51
CA VAL A 218 24.27 11.59 -3.44
C VAL A 218 24.65 10.50 -2.43
N ASN A 219 25.69 10.78 -1.66
CA ASN A 219 26.04 9.98 -0.49
C ASN A 219 25.08 10.26 0.67
N ASN A 220 24.77 9.23 1.45
CA ASN A 220 23.98 9.35 2.68
C ASN A 220 22.57 9.92 2.50
N PRO A 221 21.77 9.43 1.53
CA PRO A 221 20.36 9.83 1.44
C PRO A 221 19.59 9.36 2.69
N ILE A 222 18.56 10.11 3.04
CA ILE A 222 17.82 9.93 4.30
C ILE A 222 16.34 9.68 4.00
N ALA A 223 15.76 8.69 4.68
CA ALA A 223 14.30 8.51 4.76
C ALA A 223 13.90 8.52 6.24
N THR A 224 13.04 9.47 6.64
CA THR A 224 12.49 9.58 8.00
C THR A 224 11.02 9.21 8.00
N PHE A 225 10.69 8.11 8.66
CA PHE A 225 9.34 7.60 8.84
C PHE A 225 8.73 8.19 10.10
N ASN A 226 7.55 8.79 9.99
CA ASN A 226 6.70 9.20 11.10
C ASN A 226 5.59 8.17 11.26
N LEU A 227 5.54 7.53 12.43
CA LEU A 227 4.64 6.43 12.71
C LEU A 227 3.22 6.88 13.12
N GLY A 228 2.99 8.19 13.27
CA GLY A 228 1.70 8.76 13.68
C GLY A 228 1.44 8.69 15.20
N GLY A 229 2.37 8.14 15.96
CA GLY A 229 2.32 8.00 17.41
C GLY A 229 3.56 7.29 17.94
N THR A 230 3.74 7.25 19.27
CA THR A 230 4.82 6.47 19.87
C THR A 230 4.36 5.03 20.11
N PHE A 231 5.14 4.07 19.62
CA PHE A 231 4.89 2.63 19.76
C PHE A 231 6.10 1.94 20.40
N SER A 232 5.87 0.81 21.04
CA SER A 232 6.94 -0.17 21.30
C SER A 232 7.13 -0.98 20.04
N LEU A 233 8.24 -0.77 19.32
CA LEU A 233 8.47 -1.37 18.00
C LEU A 233 8.99 -2.80 18.12
N ALA A 234 8.26 -3.75 17.56
CA ALA A 234 8.69 -5.14 17.46
C ALA A 234 9.70 -5.32 16.33
N ASN A 235 9.30 -5.01 15.10
CA ASN A 235 10.14 -5.24 13.92
C ASN A 235 9.90 -4.21 12.81
N MET A 236 10.91 -4.07 11.96
CA MET A 236 10.86 -3.36 10.69
C MET A 236 11.11 -4.37 9.57
N VAL A 237 10.22 -4.40 8.59
CA VAL A 237 10.33 -5.29 7.42
C VAL A 237 10.64 -4.43 6.21
N VAL A 238 11.65 -4.83 5.45
CA VAL A 238 12.19 -4.04 4.34
C VAL A 238 12.16 -4.87 3.07
N TRP A 239 11.64 -4.27 2.00
CA TRP A 239 11.80 -4.71 0.62
C TRP A 239 12.81 -3.77 -0.03
N ASN A 240 14.01 -4.28 -0.29
CA ASN A 240 15.09 -3.52 -0.94
C ASN A 240 14.81 -3.35 -2.44
N GLU A 241 15.37 -2.34 -3.09
CA GLU A 241 15.10 -2.07 -4.51
C GLU A 241 15.61 -3.21 -5.42
N ASP A 242 14.81 -3.61 -6.41
CA ASP A 242 15.11 -4.69 -7.35
C ASP A 242 15.69 -4.23 -8.71
N GLN A 243 15.69 -2.91 -8.98
CA GLN A 243 16.24 -2.36 -10.23
C GLN A 243 17.74 -2.62 -10.39
N ASP A 244 18.17 -2.66 -11.66
CA ASP A 244 19.56 -2.92 -12.05
C ASP A 244 20.12 -4.18 -11.36
N ALA A 245 19.32 -5.25 -11.33
CA ALA A 245 19.61 -6.51 -10.65
C ALA A 245 19.89 -6.32 -9.13
N GLY A 246 19.13 -5.42 -8.50
CA GLY A 246 19.24 -5.06 -7.10
C GLY A 246 20.48 -4.25 -6.73
N THR A 247 21.27 -3.76 -7.70
CA THR A 247 22.53 -3.04 -7.39
C THR A 247 22.31 -1.66 -6.76
N ARG A 248 21.13 -1.08 -6.96
CA ARG A 248 20.69 0.16 -6.30
C ARG A 248 20.17 -0.04 -4.89
N GLY A 249 19.87 -1.27 -4.51
CA GLY A 249 19.47 -1.59 -3.15
C GLY A 249 20.51 -1.13 -2.12
N ILE A 250 20.03 -0.69 -0.97
CA ILE A 250 20.87 -0.30 0.16
C ILE A 250 21.58 -1.54 0.71
N ASN A 251 22.91 -1.47 0.86
CA ASN A 251 23.72 -2.52 1.46
C ASN A 251 23.99 -2.24 2.94
N GLU A 252 24.51 -1.06 3.26
CA GLU A 252 24.71 -0.62 4.64
C GLU A 252 23.87 0.62 4.92
N CYS A 253 23.23 0.69 6.09
CA CYS A 253 22.48 1.86 6.53
C CYS A 253 22.67 2.14 8.02
N LEU A 254 22.53 3.41 8.41
CA LEU A 254 22.35 3.80 9.79
C LEU A 254 20.85 3.84 10.12
N ILE A 255 20.44 3.12 11.16
CA ILE A 255 19.06 3.14 11.68
C ILE A 255 19.03 3.91 12.99
N GLU A 256 18.20 4.94 13.05
CA GLU A 256 18.01 5.75 14.25
C GLU A 256 16.52 5.83 14.61
N VAL A 257 16.24 5.97 15.90
CA VAL A 257 14.87 6.11 16.41
C VAL A 257 14.72 7.38 17.22
N SER A 258 13.50 7.92 17.22
CA SER A 258 13.14 9.09 18.01
C SER A 258 11.69 8.99 18.50
N THR A 259 11.39 9.61 19.64
CA THR A 259 10.02 9.78 20.15
C THR A 259 9.44 11.15 19.82
N ASP A 260 10.28 12.12 19.44
CA ASP A 260 9.90 13.53 19.24
C ASP A 260 10.20 14.05 17.83
N GLY A 261 10.82 13.23 16.98
CA GLY A 261 11.18 13.58 15.61
C GLY A 261 12.33 14.59 15.51
N THR A 262 12.99 14.90 16.63
CA THR A 262 14.08 15.89 16.70
C THR A 262 15.36 15.24 17.21
N ASN A 263 15.28 14.50 18.32
CA ASN A 263 16.41 13.85 18.95
C ASN A 263 16.42 12.38 18.54
N PHE A 264 17.39 12.01 17.70
CA PHE A 264 17.55 10.66 17.18
C PHE A 264 18.69 9.94 17.90
N THR A 265 18.47 8.67 18.19
CA THR A 265 19.46 7.77 18.79
C THR A 265 19.67 6.59 17.87
N ALA A 266 20.93 6.27 17.56
CA ALA A 266 21.27 5.08 16.80
C ALA A 266 20.75 3.82 17.50
N LEU A 267 19.96 3.03 16.77
CA LEU A 267 19.48 1.75 17.25
C LEU A 267 20.61 0.74 17.13
N THR A 268 21.01 0.10 18.22
CA THR A 268 22.09 -0.89 18.16
C THR A 268 21.62 -2.10 17.36
N ASP A 269 22.41 -2.52 16.38
CA ASP A 269 22.05 -3.69 15.58
C ASP A 269 22.14 -5.00 16.38
N THR A 270 21.48 -6.03 15.88
CA THR A 270 21.53 -7.39 16.45
C THR A 270 22.83 -8.12 16.13
N ASN A 271 23.68 -7.57 15.25
CA ASN A 271 24.98 -8.14 14.89
C ASN A 271 26.14 -7.65 15.80
N GLY A 272 25.88 -6.73 16.74
CA GLY A 272 26.85 -6.25 17.72
C GLY A 272 27.64 -5.01 17.32
N ALA A 273 27.29 -4.33 16.22
CA ALA A 273 27.84 -3.04 15.83
C ALA A 273 27.17 -1.92 16.65
N GLY A 274 27.89 -1.42 17.67
CA GLY A 274 27.41 -0.40 18.61
C GLY A 274 27.12 1.00 18.05
N LEU A 275 27.08 1.18 16.72
CA LEU A 275 26.82 2.47 16.07
C LEU A 275 25.52 2.51 15.25
N GLY A 276 24.76 1.41 15.23
CA GLY A 276 23.50 1.31 14.47
C GLY A 276 23.65 1.19 12.96
N ASN A 277 24.78 0.64 12.53
CA ASN A 277 25.01 0.29 11.14
C ASN A 277 24.44 -1.10 10.86
N TYR A 278 23.39 -1.19 10.06
CA TYR A 278 22.77 -2.44 9.64
C TYR A 278 23.22 -2.78 8.22
N THR A 279 23.48 -4.08 7.99
CA THR A 279 23.66 -4.63 6.65
C THR A 279 22.35 -5.25 6.20
N LEU A 280 21.81 -4.77 5.09
CA LEU A 280 20.60 -5.30 4.45
C LEU A 280 20.97 -6.32 3.37
N HIS A 281 20.00 -7.10 2.90
CA HIS A 281 20.21 -8.08 1.84
C HIS A 281 19.82 -7.52 0.47
N GLN A 282 20.58 -7.89 -0.57
CA GLN A 282 20.29 -7.55 -1.96
C GLN A 282 19.10 -8.38 -2.46
N VAL A 283 18.21 -7.77 -3.26
CA VAL A 283 17.21 -8.55 -4.01
C VAL A 283 17.93 -9.45 -5.02
N THR A 284 17.50 -10.72 -5.09
CA THR A 284 18.02 -11.68 -6.08
C THR A 284 16.87 -12.26 -6.89
N GLY A 285 16.76 -11.87 -8.16
CA GLY A 285 15.76 -12.40 -9.08
C GLY A 285 14.96 -11.32 -9.83
N SER A 286 14.05 -11.77 -10.68
CA SER A 286 13.08 -10.92 -11.40
C SER A 286 11.68 -11.52 -11.24
N GLY A 287 10.85 -10.89 -10.43
CA GLY A 287 9.50 -11.34 -10.13
C GLY A 287 9.03 -10.86 -8.77
N PRO A 288 7.77 -11.11 -8.39
CA PRO A 288 7.31 -10.78 -7.05
C PRO A 288 8.22 -11.44 -6.00
N TYR A 289 8.72 -10.64 -5.06
CA TYR A 289 9.74 -11.08 -4.13
C TYR A 289 9.35 -10.76 -2.68
N ALA A 290 9.80 -11.61 -1.77
CA ALA A 290 9.56 -11.44 -0.33
C ALA A 290 10.48 -10.34 0.23
N ALA A 291 10.17 -9.85 1.43
CA ALA A 291 11.05 -8.91 2.14
C ALA A 291 12.48 -9.43 2.17
N THR A 292 13.44 -8.55 1.88
CA THR A 292 14.86 -8.89 1.98
C THR A 292 15.28 -9.02 3.44
N ASP A 293 14.66 -8.22 4.32
CA ASP A 293 15.04 -8.12 5.71
C ASP A 293 13.81 -7.99 6.63
N ASN A 294 13.90 -8.64 7.79
CA ASN A 294 12.99 -8.47 8.90
C ASN A 294 13.81 -8.23 10.16
N LEU A 295 13.97 -6.96 10.51
CA LEU A 295 14.86 -6.49 11.56
C LEU A 295 14.11 -6.40 12.88
N ASP A 296 14.62 -7.08 13.90
CA ASP A 296 14.14 -6.97 15.28
C ASP A 296 14.55 -5.60 15.85
N LEU A 297 13.56 -4.85 16.35
CA LEU A 297 13.77 -3.52 16.96
C LEU A 297 13.73 -3.58 18.49
N GLY A 298 13.60 -4.77 19.08
CA GLY A 298 13.79 -5.02 20.51
C GLY A 298 12.74 -4.40 21.43
N GLY A 299 11.59 -3.99 20.90
CA GLY A 299 10.55 -3.31 21.67
C GLY A 299 10.85 -1.84 21.97
N VAL A 300 11.80 -1.21 21.27
CA VAL A 300 12.18 0.19 21.51
C VAL A 300 11.01 1.14 21.35
N ALA A 301 10.86 2.09 22.27
CA ALA A 301 9.82 3.12 22.19
C ALA A 301 10.21 4.20 21.17
N ALA A 302 9.44 4.33 20.09
CA ALA A 302 9.70 5.31 19.04
C ALA A 302 8.41 5.77 18.35
N GLY A 303 8.39 7.03 17.92
CA GLY A 303 7.38 7.55 16.99
C GLY A 303 7.96 7.91 15.63
N TYR A 304 9.27 7.87 15.50
CA TYR A 304 9.99 8.10 14.26
C TYR A 304 11.12 7.09 14.10
N VAL A 305 11.34 6.64 12.88
CA VAL A 305 12.50 5.84 12.48
C VAL A 305 13.18 6.56 11.33
N ARG A 306 14.51 6.66 11.35
CA ARG A 306 15.29 7.26 10.27
C ARG A 306 16.28 6.25 9.73
N LEU A 307 16.30 6.10 8.41
CA LEU A 307 17.29 5.34 7.66
C LEU A 307 18.21 6.32 6.94
N THR A 308 19.52 6.12 7.06
CA THR A 308 20.52 6.82 6.25
C THR A 308 21.31 5.79 5.45
N GLY A 309 21.29 5.85 4.12
CA GLY A 309 22.02 4.90 3.26
C GLY A 309 23.53 5.15 3.29
N LEU A 310 24.34 4.21 3.77
CA LEU A 310 25.79 4.37 3.89
C LEU A 310 26.55 3.76 2.69
N SER A 311 26.04 2.65 2.15
CA SER A 311 26.51 2.07 0.89
C SER A 311 25.39 1.31 0.15
N SER A 312 25.57 1.06 -1.15
CA SER A 312 24.68 0.27 -2.00
C SER A 312 25.38 -1.02 -2.49
N PHE A 313 24.67 -1.87 -3.22
CA PHE A 313 25.22 -3.08 -3.85
C PHE A 313 26.01 -2.85 -5.15
N GLY A 314 26.45 -1.61 -5.41
CA GLY A 314 27.32 -1.30 -6.55
C GLY A 314 26.85 -0.14 -7.44
N SER A 315 25.79 0.55 -7.03
CA SER A 315 25.24 1.74 -7.71
C SER A 315 25.62 3.04 -6.99
N PRO A 316 25.71 4.19 -7.69
CA PRO A 316 25.74 5.49 -7.01
C PRO A 316 24.40 5.84 -6.32
N TYR A 317 23.31 5.15 -6.68
CA TYR A 317 21.98 5.33 -6.09
C TYR A 317 21.71 4.33 -4.98
N TYR A 318 20.81 4.73 -4.09
CA TYR A 318 20.25 3.96 -2.98
C TYR A 318 18.75 3.89 -3.17
N GLY A 319 18.14 2.72 -3.05
CA GLY A 319 16.69 2.63 -3.06
C GLY A 319 16.13 1.46 -2.28
N LEU A 320 14.84 1.57 -2.03
CA LEU A 320 14.00 0.62 -1.32
C LEU A 320 12.62 0.66 -1.98
N ASP A 321 11.94 -0.46 -1.98
CA ASP A 321 10.61 -0.59 -2.58
C ASP A 321 9.51 -0.35 -1.54
N GLU A 322 9.64 -0.91 -0.33
CA GLU A 322 8.65 -0.75 0.76
C GLU A 322 9.32 -0.96 2.13
N VAL A 323 8.85 -0.24 3.14
CA VAL A 323 9.21 -0.42 4.55
C VAL A 323 7.96 -0.47 5.41
N ARG A 324 7.84 -1.52 6.23
CA ARG A 324 6.70 -1.71 7.14
C ARG A 324 7.15 -1.85 8.59
N PHE A 325 6.39 -1.26 9.49
CA PHE A 325 6.67 -1.27 10.93
C PHE A 325 5.59 -2.01 11.70
N TYR A 326 6.02 -2.67 12.78
CA TYR A 326 5.14 -3.47 13.62
C TYR A 326 5.37 -3.11 15.08
N ALA A 327 4.29 -2.93 15.82
CA ALA A 327 4.31 -2.75 17.27
C ALA A 327 4.31 -4.12 17.97
N VAL A 328 4.91 -4.17 19.16
CA VAL A 328 4.74 -5.29 20.08
C VAL A 328 3.25 -5.42 20.38
N PRO A 329 2.64 -6.61 20.17
CA PRO A 329 1.23 -6.79 20.46
C PRO A 329 0.95 -6.48 21.94
N GLU A 330 0.06 -5.54 22.20
CA GLU A 330 -0.42 -5.31 23.56
C GLU A 330 -0.97 -6.63 24.13
N PRO A 331 -0.55 -7.07 25.33
CA PRO A 331 -1.15 -8.23 25.95
C PRO A 331 -2.65 -7.97 26.05
N SER A 332 -3.47 -8.85 25.48
CA SER A 332 -4.93 -8.72 25.52
C SER A 332 -5.41 -8.57 26.97
N THR A 333 -5.55 -7.33 27.42
CA THR A 333 -5.63 -6.99 28.85
C THR A 333 -6.93 -7.53 29.45
N LEU A 334 -7.93 -7.75 28.60
CA LEU A 334 -9.19 -8.43 28.91
C LEU A 334 -9.02 -9.92 29.22
N LEU A 335 -8.11 -10.63 28.54
CA LEU A 335 -7.84 -12.05 28.82
C LEU A 335 -7.11 -12.20 30.16
N LEU A 336 -6.16 -11.30 30.44
CA LEU A 336 -5.41 -11.28 31.70
C LEU A 336 -6.30 -10.87 32.89
N LEU A 337 -7.22 -9.91 32.70
CA LEU A 337 -8.19 -9.53 33.72
C LEU A 337 -9.22 -10.65 33.97
N ALA A 338 -9.71 -11.33 32.92
CA ALA A 338 -10.63 -12.46 33.06
C ALA A 338 -9.99 -13.64 33.80
N LEU A 339 -8.73 -13.97 33.49
CA LEU A 339 -7.96 -14.99 34.20
C LEU A 339 -7.63 -14.58 35.65
N GLY A 340 -7.25 -13.32 35.89
CA GLY A 340 -7.03 -12.79 37.23
C GLY A 340 -8.29 -12.80 38.10
N SER A 341 -9.45 -12.51 37.51
CA SER A 341 -10.76 -12.55 38.19
C SER A 341 -11.13 -13.96 38.65
N LEU A 342 -10.89 -14.97 37.80
CA LEU A 342 -11.14 -16.38 38.13
C LEU A 342 -10.23 -16.89 39.25
N VAL A 343 -8.97 -16.45 39.30
CA VAL A 343 -8.04 -16.78 40.39
C VAL A 343 -8.44 -16.12 41.72
N LEU A 344 -8.97 -14.89 41.69
CA LEU A 344 -9.49 -14.19 42.88
C LEU A 344 -10.80 -14.80 43.39
N LEU A 345 -11.66 -15.29 42.50
CA LEU A 345 -12.90 -16.00 42.85
C LEU A 345 -12.64 -17.44 43.34
N GLY A 346 -11.58 -18.09 42.84
CA GLY A 346 -11.17 -19.44 43.25
C GLY A 346 -10.45 -19.51 44.61
N ARG A 347 -9.99 -18.37 45.16
CA ARG A 347 -9.33 -18.27 46.47
C ARG A 347 -10.29 -18.01 47.64
N ARG A 348 -11.60 -17.92 47.38
CA ARG A 348 -12.64 -17.90 48.42
C ARG A 348 -13.27 -19.29 48.56
N LYS A 349 -12.51 -20.23 49.10
CA LYS A 349 -13.00 -21.46 49.74
C LYS A 349 -12.12 -21.76 50.93
#